data_AF-A0A0F9US07-F1
#
_entry.id   AF-A0A0F9US07-F1
#
_cell.length_a   1.000
_cell.length_b   1.000
_cell.length_c   1.000
_cell.angle_alpha   90.00
_cell.angle_beta   90.00
_cell.angle_gamma   90.00
#
_symmetry.space_group_name_H-M   'P 1'
#
loop_
_entity.id
_entity.type
_entity.pdbx_description
1 polymer ?
#
loop_
_entity_poly.entity_id
_entity_poly.type
_entity_poly.pdbx_seq_one_letter_code
_entity_poly.pdbx_strand_id
1 'polypeptide(L)'
;MENLKTAFAYHRAFKLRAHRAIELAREDVANGTARYPGSEIWPAVTWHDNGDANILNSDAAGLRLVGHADEIATLGHTGWLTTPDGETSKDDTGRCRGVVYQLPGRKGASRFVGGYQFGGTDAGPTLDLTTIFEEPATRHIPASNGWRAYWDWNDNPRKSEAARDAAMMADSMAQHAAEDERDWQTAWQAGSRAADLDLQITEQRNEIRDALTARKGIRKSLTRFGVPLDGDEWRKACGFIHDKVRACLSNIHDLRNERDELADSIPSALMVAFNEGRG
;
A
#
# COMPACT_ATOMS: atom_id res chain seq x y z
N MET A 1 -9.75 -38.24 -14.61
CA MET A 1 -8.83 -38.33 -13.45
C MET A 1 -8.46 -36.95 -12.91
N GLU A 2 -8.27 -35.96 -13.77
CA GLU A 2 -7.96 -34.58 -13.39
C GLU A 2 -9.05 -33.94 -12.52
N ASN A 3 -10.32 -34.01 -12.94
CA ASN A 3 -11.47 -33.48 -12.19
C ASN A 3 -11.63 -34.04 -10.76
N LEU A 4 -11.23 -35.30 -10.55
CA LEU A 4 -11.30 -35.93 -9.23
C LEU A 4 -10.24 -35.35 -8.27
N LYS A 5 -9.05 -35.05 -8.78
CA LYS A 5 -7.98 -34.42 -7.99
C LYS A 5 -8.37 -33.00 -7.60
N THR A 6 -8.97 -32.25 -8.51
CA THR A 6 -9.43 -30.88 -8.29
C THR A 6 -10.58 -30.81 -7.27
N ALA A 7 -11.58 -31.66 -7.42
CA ALA A 7 -12.69 -31.77 -6.46
C ALA A 7 -12.21 -32.24 -5.08
N PHE A 8 -11.24 -33.16 -5.03
CA PHE A 8 -10.63 -33.61 -3.77
C PHE A 8 -9.87 -32.48 -3.07
N ALA A 9 -9.10 -31.69 -3.82
CA ALA A 9 -8.37 -30.53 -3.29
C ALA A 9 -9.34 -29.48 -2.71
N TYR A 10 -10.45 -29.21 -3.39
CA TYR A 10 -11.52 -28.33 -2.89
C TYR A 10 -12.06 -28.78 -1.53
N HIS A 11 -12.48 -30.04 -1.38
CA HIS A 11 -13.01 -30.55 -0.11
C HIS A 11 -11.98 -30.63 1.02
N ARG A 12 -10.70 -30.79 0.67
CA ARG A 12 -9.60 -30.75 1.64
C ARG A 12 -9.34 -29.33 2.19
N ALA A 13 -9.61 -28.29 1.41
CA ALA A 13 -9.50 -26.89 1.86
C ALA A 13 -10.45 -26.58 3.03
N PHE A 14 -11.61 -27.24 3.11
CA PHE A 14 -12.55 -27.12 4.22
C PHE A 14 -12.21 -28.01 5.43
N LYS A 15 -10.95 -28.43 5.56
CA LYS A 15 -10.43 -29.26 6.67
C LYS A 15 -11.16 -30.59 6.89
N LEU A 16 -11.83 -31.12 5.86
CA LEU A 16 -12.47 -32.43 5.93
C LEU A 16 -11.43 -33.55 6.03
N ARG A 17 -11.76 -34.62 6.76
CA ARG A 17 -10.95 -35.84 6.81
C ARG A 17 -10.82 -36.43 5.40
N ALA A 18 -9.64 -36.96 5.07
CA ALA A 18 -9.32 -37.38 3.70
C ALA A 18 -10.32 -38.40 3.11
N HIS A 19 -10.83 -39.34 3.92
CA HIS A 19 -11.83 -40.29 3.47
C HIS A 19 -13.18 -39.63 3.11
N ARG A 20 -13.57 -38.56 3.81
CA ARG A 20 -14.81 -37.84 3.51
C ARG A 20 -14.64 -36.93 2.29
N ALA A 21 -13.46 -36.32 2.15
CA ALA A 21 -13.13 -35.48 1.01
C ALA A 21 -13.10 -36.27 -0.32
N ILE A 22 -12.63 -37.52 -0.31
CA ILE A 22 -12.60 -38.35 -1.53
C ILE A 22 -13.98 -38.88 -1.92
N GLU A 23 -14.86 -39.09 -0.94
CA GLU A 23 -16.26 -39.48 -1.18
C GLU A 23 -17.03 -38.36 -1.87
N LEU A 24 -16.97 -37.14 -1.30
CA LEU A 24 -17.61 -35.95 -1.88
C LEU A 24 -17.03 -35.58 -3.26
N ALA A 25 -15.71 -35.74 -3.44
CA ALA A 25 -15.09 -35.50 -4.74
C ALA A 25 -15.56 -36.48 -5.82
N ARG A 26 -15.89 -37.72 -5.45
CA ARG A 26 -16.47 -38.70 -6.38
C ARG A 26 -17.92 -38.36 -6.72
N GLU A 27 -18.70 -37.90 -5.74
CA GLU A 27 -20.07 -37.42 -5.96
C GLU A 27 -20.09 -36.21 -6.90
N ASP A 28 -19.20 -35.23 -6.71
CA ASP A 28 -19.09 -34.06 -7.61
C ASP A 28 -18.75 -34.49 -9.04
N VAL A 29 -17.80 -35.42 -9.23
CA VAL A 29 -17.45 -35.95 -10.56
C VAL A 29 -18.61 -36.71 -11.18
N ALA A 30 -19.34 -37.52 -10.41
CA ALA A 30 -20.49 -38.28 -10.89
C ALA A 30 -21.66 -37.36 -11.31
N ASN A 31 -21.85 -36.26 -10.58
CA ASN A 31 -22.87 -35.26 -10.86
C ASN A 31 -22.43 -34.21 -11.90
N GLY A 32 -21.24 -34.36 -12.50
CA GLY A 32 -20.69 -33.38 -13.44
C GLY A 32 -20.43 -31.99 -12.82
N THR A 33 -20.38 -31.91 -11.49
CA THR A 33 -20.17 -30.66 -10.75
C THR A 33 -18.68 -30.32 -10.73
N ALA A 34 -18.31 -29.25 -11.44
CA ALA A 34 -16.94 -28.73 -11.40
C ALA A 34 -16.75 -27.86 -10.16
N ARG A 35 -15.92 -28.32 -9.21
CA ARG A 35 -15.48 -27.55 -8.04
C ARG A 35 -14.02 -27.16 -8.22
N TYR A 36 -13.71 -25.88 -8.07
CA TYR A 36 -12.34 -25.36 -8.03
C TYR A 36 -11.99 -25.03 -6.57
N PRO A 37 -10.81 -25.44 -6.06
CA PRO A 37 -10.32 -24.96 -4.77
C PRO A 37 -10.39 -23.43 -4.76
N GLY A 38 -10.75 -22.87 -3.60
CA GLY A 38 -11.20 -21.49 -3.36
C GLY A 38 -10.66 -20.44 -4.32
N SER A 39 -11.60 -19.62 -4.80
CA SER A 39 -11.38 -18.43 -5.60
C SER A 39 -10.25 -17.57 -5.04
N GLU A 40 -9.32 -17.18 -5.91
CA GLU A 40 -8.92 -15.79 -5.98
C GLU A 40 -8.42 -15.50 -7.38
N ILE A 41 -8.83 -14.35 -7.88
CA ILE A 41 -8.62 -13.84 -9.25
C ILE A 41 -7.13 -13.47 -9.47
N TRP A 42 -6.27 -13.75 -8.48
CA TRP A 42 -4.89 -13.29 -8.41
C TRP A 42 -3.93 -14.48 -8.27
N PRO A 43 -2.79 -14.46 -9.00
CA PRO A 43 -1.79 -15.51 -8.86
C PRO A 43 -1.21 -15.49 -7.43
N ALA A 44 -0.94 -16.68 -6.87
CA ALA A 44 -0.36 -16.80 -5.52
C ALA A 44 1.00 -16.08 -5.37
N VAL A 45 1.68 -15.84 -6.50
CA VAL A 45 2.95 -15.14 -6.62
C VAL A 45 2.87 -14.20 -7.82
N THR A 46 3.14 -12.91 -7.61
CA THR A 46 3.30 -11.91 -8.68
C THR A 46 4.74 -11.46 -8.72
N TRP A 47 5.43 -11.67 -9.84
CA TRP A 47 6.84 -11.35 -9.99
C TRP A 47 7.05 -9.89 -10.43
N HIS A 48 8.09 -9.28 -9.89
CA HIS A 48 8.60 -7.98 -10.32
C HIS A 48 9.88 -8.14 -11.13
N ASP A 49 10.19 -7.15 -11.99
CA ASP A 49 11.35 -7.21 -12.90
C ASP A 49 12.71 -7.21 -12.18
N ASN A 50 12.74 -6.78 -10.92
CA ASN A 50 13.94 -6.76 -10.07
C ASN A 50 14.23 -8.12 -9.39
N GLY A 51 13.37 -9.12 -9.57
CA GLY A 51 13.53 -10.45 -8.97
C GLY A 51 12.81 -10.64 -7.63
N ASP A 52 12.16 -9.60 -7.12
CA ASP A 52 11.24 -9.70 -5.99
C ASP A 52 9.89 -10.27 -6.44
N ALA A 53 9.12 -10.78 -5.49
CA ALA A 53 7.75 -11.20 -5.75
C ALA A 53 6.80 -10.88 -4.60
N ASN A 54 5.60 -10.41 -4.96
CA ASN A 54 4.47 -10.31 -4.04
C ASN A 54 3.83 -11.69 -3.85
N ILE A 55 3.70 -12.12 -2.60
CA ILE A 55 3.23 -13.45 -2.21
C ILE A 55 1.84 -13.36 -1.56
N LEU A 56 0.78 -13.35 -2.36
CA LEU A 56 -0.60 -13.28 -1.86
C LEU A 56 -1.01 -14.50 -1.03
N ASN A 57 -0.42 -15.68 -1.31
CA ASN A 57 -0.68 -16.89 -0.53
C ASN A 57 0.61 -17.67 -0.27
N SER A 58 1.24 -17.38 0.87
CA SER A 58 2.51 -18.00 1.26
C SER A 58 2.42 -19.51 1.46
N ASP A 59 1.31 -20.01 2.03
CA ASP A 59 1.07 -21.45 2.20
C ASP A 59 0.97 -22.17 0.85
N ALA A 60 0.25 -21.60 -0.12
CA ALA A 60 0.15 -22.14 -1.46
C ALA A 60 1.48 -22.08 -2.23
N ALA A 61 2.32 -21.09 -1.92
CA ALA A 61 3.68 -20.97 -2.44
C ALA A 61 4.69 -21.93 -1.76
N GLY A 62 4.27 -22.69 -0.74
CA GLY A 62 5.13 -23.60 0.02
C GLY A 62 6.13 -22.89 0.93
N LEU A 63 5.84 -21.64 1.27
CA LEU A 63 6.66 -20.79 2.14
C LEU A 63 6.14 -20.85 3.56
N ARG A 64 7.05 -20.91 4.54
CA ARG A 64 6.70 -20.88 5.96
C ARG A 64 7.23 -19.62 6.60
N LEU A 65 6.36 -18.81 7.21
CA LEU A 65 6.79 -17.65 7.98
C LEU A 65 7.64 -18.11 9.18
N VAL A 66 8.85 -17.60 9.28
CA VAL A 66 9.76 -17.82 10.42
C VAL A 66 9.48 -16.79 11.50
N GLY A 67 9.33 -15.52 11.11
CA GLY A 67 9.03 -14.40 11.99
C GLY A 67 9.40 -13.06 11.34
N HIS A 68 9.30 -12.01 12.14
CA HIS A 68 9.69 -10.66 11.72
C HIS A 68 11.17 -10.40 11.99
N ALA A 69 11.77 -9.52 11.20
CA ALA A 69 13.19 -9.19 11.26
C ALA A 69 13.59 -8.67 12.65
N ASP A 70 12.77 -7.79 13.23
CA ASP A 70 13.00 -7.23 14.56
C ASP A 70 13.09 -8.29 15.67
N GLU A 71 12.28 -9.34 15.57
CA GLU A 71 12.28 -10.46 16.53
C GLU A 71 13.46 -11.41 16.31
N ILE A 72 13.84 -11.66 15.05
CA ILE A 72 14.88 -12.63 14.69
C ILE A 72 16.28 -12.05 14.94
N ALA A 73 16.51 -10.81 14.48
CA ALA A 73 17.77 -10.10 14.64
C ALA A 73 17.87 -9.32 15.96
N THR A 74 16.79 -9.26 16.76
CA THR A 74 16.74 -8.52 18.04
C THR A 74 17.06 -7.03 17.83
N LEU A 75 16.33 -6.40 16.90
CA LEU A 75 16.53 -5.00 16.54
C LEU A 75 15.93 -4.06 17.58
N GLY A 76 16.40 -2.80 17.60
CA GLY A 76 15.95 -1.77 18.54
C GLY A 76 14.61 -1.10 18.19
N HIS A 77 13.88 -1.63 17.20
CA HIS A 77 12.62 -1.11 16.69
C HIS A 77 11.73 -2.28 16.22
N THR A 78 10.44 -2.04 16.00
CA THR A 78 9.46 -3.07 15.60
C THR A 78 9.02 -2.96 14.13
N GLY A 79 9.77 -2.21 13.33
CA GLY A 79 9.46 -1.87 11.94
C GLY A 79 9.78 -0.40 11.63
N TRP A 80 9.43 0.01 10.41
CA TRP A 80 9.65 1.34 9.86
C TRP A 80 8.31 2.03 9.63
N LEU A 81 8.24 3.32 9.93
CA LEU A 81 7.03 4.11 9.76
C LEU A 81 6.89 4.56 8.30
N THR A 82 5.72 4.40 7.73
CA THR A 82 5.45 4.70 6.31
C THR A 82 4.73 6.03 6.12
N THR A 83 4.17 6.60 7.20
CA THR A 83 3.48 7.87 7.14
C THR A 83 4.44 9.04 7.39
N PRO A 84 4.20 10.23 6.80
CA PRO A 84 5.03 11.41 7.02
C PRO A 84 4.97 11.96 8.47
N ASP A 85 3.85 11.74 9.16
CA ASP A 85 3.61 12.20 10.54
C ASP A 85 4.20 11.28 11.61
N GLY A 86 4.65 10.08 11.22
CA GLY A 86 5.22 9.09 12.13
C GLY A 86 4.19 8.38 13.01
N GLU A 87 2.92 8.36 12.60
CA GLU A 87 1.86 7.66 13.33
C GLU A 87 1.61 6.24 12.82
N THR A 88 1.09 5.38 13.69
CA THR A 88 0.58 4.05 13.32
C THR A 88 -0.80 3.83 13.90
N SER A 89 -1.69 3.24 13.11
CA SER A 89 -3.02 2.84 13.57
C SER A 89 -2.98 1.56 14.40
N LYS A 90 -4.09 1.25 15.09
CA LYS A 90 -4.21 0.04 15.94
C LYS A 90 -4.06 -1.27 15.18
N ASP A 91 -4.31 -1.26 13.87
CA ASP A 91 -4.19 -2.39 12.95
C ASP A 91 -2.82 -2.47 12.28
N ASP A 92 -1.83 -1.73 12.79
CA ASP A 92 -0.47 -1.63 12.25
C ASP A 92 -0.38 -0.90 10.90
N THR A 93 -1.47 -0.26 10.43
CA THR A 93 -1.40 0.67 9.28
C THR A 93 -0.39 1.78 9.57
N GLY A 94 0.41 2.13 8.57
CA GLY A 94 1.49 3.11 8.73
C GLY A 94 2.83 2.49 9.13
N ARG A 95 2.94 1.15 9.14
CA ARG A 95 4.16 0.42 9.47
C ARG A 95 4.55 -0.58 8.38
N CYS A 96 5.84 -0.64 8.07
CA CYS A 96 6.45 -1.66 7.24
C CYS A 96 7.40 -2.51 8.10
N ARG A 97 7.28 -3.83 8.05
CA ARG A 97 8.11 -4.75 8.83
C ARG A 97 8.87 -5.70 7.92
N GLY A 98 10.14 -5.95 8.24
CA GLY A 98 10.90 -7.03 7.63
C GLY A 98 10.31 -8.38 8.02
N VAL A 99 10.20 -9.29 7.06
CA VAL A 99 9.69 -10.67 7.25
C VAL A 99 10.68 -11.68 6.70
N VAL A 100 10.79 -12.82 7.37
CA VAL A 100 11.64 -13.93 6.95
C VAL A 100 10.80 -15.17 6.70
N TYR A 101 10.92 -15.73 5.50
CA TYR A 101 10.27 -16.97 5.12
C TYR A 101 11.29 -18.09 4.92
N GLN A 102 10.90 -19.31 5.32
CA GLN A 102 11.64 -20.52 5.07
C GLN A 102 11.11 -21.19 3.80
N LEU A 103 12.03 -21.47 2.88
CA LEU A 103 11.80 -22.26 1.67
C LEU A 103 11.90 -23.77 1.99
N PRO A 104 11.35 -24.64 1.12
CA PRO A 104 11.63 -26.06 1.20
C PRO A 104 13.13 -26.34 1.17
N GLY A 105 13.59 -27.17 2.12
CA GLY A 105 14.98 -27.55 2.22
C GLY A 105 15.49 -28.21 0.94
N ARG A 106 16.74 -27.93 0.58
CA ARG A 106 17.40 -28.49 -0.62
C ARG A 106 18.80 -28.93 -0.25
N LYS A 107 19.22 -30.12 -0.74
CA LYS A 107 20.56 -30.68 -0.50
C LYS A 107 20.98 -30.75 0.99
N GLY A 108 20.02 -30.94 1.91
CA GLY A 108 20.34 -30.98 3.34
C GLY A 108 20.69 -29.61 3.94
N ALA A 109 20.26 -28.52 3.31
CA ALA A 109 20.28 -27.18 3.89
C ALA A 109 18.86 -26.62 4.11
N SER A 110 18.70 -25.87 5.20
CA SER A 110 17.57 -24.98 5.43
C SER A 110 17.80 -23.71 4.63
N ARG A 111 16.75 -23.14 4.07
CA ARG A 111 16.83 -22.04 3.11
C ARG A 111 15.87 -20.93 3.53
N PHE A 112 16.36 -19.70 3.56
CA PHE A 112 15.63 -18.54 4.02
C PHE A 112 15.68 -17.43 2.99
N VAL A 113 14.59 -16.68 2.91
CA VAL A 113 14.46 -15.48 2.08
C VAL A 113 13.95 -14.32 2.93
N GLY A 114 14.46 -13.13 2.67
CA GLY A 114 14.05 -11.89 3.30
C GLY A 114 13.01 -11.15 2.45
N GLY A 115 12.26 -10.27 3.08
CA GLY A 115 11.29 -9.41 2.42
C GLY A 115 10.66 -8.44 3.39
N TYR A 116 9.60 -7.75 2.96
CA TYR A 116 8.88 -6.80 3.79
C TYR A 116 7.36 -6.96 3.65
N GLN A 117 6.63 -6.44 4.63
CA GLN A 117 5.17 -6.41 4.63
C GLN A 117 4.67 -5.10 5.24
N PHE A 118 3.69 -4.48 4.59
CA PHE A 118 2.96 -3.33 5.12
C PHE A 118 1.82 -3.78 6.04
N GLY A 119 1.75 -3.19 7.24
CA GLY A 119 0.69 -3.41 8.20
C GLY A 119 -0.64 -2.78 7.74
N GLY A 120 -1.75 -3.28 8.27
CA GLY A 120 -3.09 -2.83 7.87
C GLY A 120 -3.53 -3.23 6.45
N THR A 121 -2.70 -3.98 5.72
CA THR A 121 -3.02 -4.45 4.37
C THR A 121 -3.34 -5.94 4.38
N ASP A 122 -4.34 -6.33 3.59
CA ASP A 122 -4.59 -7.74 3.25
C ASP A 122 -3.62 -8.24 2.15
N ALA A 123 -2.66 -7.39 1.74
CA ALA A 123 -1.64 -7.75 0.78
C ALA A 123 -0.60 -8.66 1.43
N GLY A 124 -0.23 -9.71 0.70
CA GLY A 124 0.86 -10.59 1.09
C GLY A 124 2.22 -9.87 1.10
N PRO A 125 3.26 -10.49 1.68
CA PRO A 125 4.59 -9.88 1.73
C PRO A 125 5.22 -9.81 0.34
N THR A 126 6.16 -8.86 0.18
CA THR A 126 7.08 -8.82 -0.95
C THR A 126 8.39 -9.47 -0.52
N LEU A 127 8.85 -10.51 -1.22
CA LEU A 127 10.06 -11.26 -0.90
C LEU A 127 11.11 -11.13 -1.99
N ASP A 128 12.38 -10.99 -1.61
CA ASP A 128 13.50 -11.18 -2.53
C ASP A 128 13.80 -12.67 -2.67
N LEU A 129 13.54 -13.21 -3.86
CA LEU A 129 13.79 -14.61 -4.18
C LEU A 129 15.11 -14.82 -4.94
N THR A 130 15.87 -13.74 -5.20
CA THR A 130 17.20 -13.78 -5.80
C THR A 130 18.29 -14.10 -4.77
N THR A 131 18.12 -13.63 -3.53
CA THR A 131 19.05 -13.87 -2.43
C THR A 131 18.50 -14.95 -1.49
N ILE A 132 19.17 -16.11 -1.46
CA ILE A 132 18.76 -17.24 -0.62
C ILE A 132 19.86 -17.54 0.39
N PHE A 133 19.54 -17.41 1.67
CA PHE A 133 20.43 -17.71 2.78
C PHE A 133 20.28 -19.18 3.16
N GLU A 134 21.39 -19.92 3.17
CA GLU A 134 21.38 -21.36 3.43
C GLU A 134 22.16 -21.69 4.70
N GLU A 135 21.59 -22.52 5.56
CA GLU A 135 22.30 -23.12 6.70
C GLU A 135 22.31 -24.65 6.53
N PRO A 136 23.50 -25.29 6.48
CA PRO A 136 23.58 -26.73 6.39
C PRO A 136 23.04 -27.37 7.67
N ALA A 137 22.45 -28.57 7.54
CA ALA A 137 22.05 -29.35 8.71
C ALA A 137 23.22 -29.52 9.69
N THR A 138 22.95 -29.30 10.98
CA THR A 138 23.97 -29.29 12.03
C THR A 138 24.53 -30.68 12.29
N ARG A 139 23.74 -31.74 12.11
CA ARG A 139 24.19 -33.11 12.32
C ARG A 139 23.35 -34.13 11.55
N HIS A 140 24.01 -35.13 10.95
CA HIS A 140 23.30 -36.34 10.51
C HIS A 140 23.06 -37.26 11.71
N ILE A 141 21.80 -37.55 12.03
CA ILE A 141 21.41 -38.53 13.05
C ILE A 141 21.17 -39.87 12.34
N PRO A 142 22.03 -40.88 12.57
CA PRO A 142 21.85 -42.19 11.96
C PRO A 142 20.57 -42.86 12.46
N ALA A 143 20.02 -43.75 11.64
CA ALA A 143 18.83 -44.53 11.98
C ALA A 143 19.07 -45.29 13.30
N SER A 144 18.15 -45.15 14.25
CA SER A 144 18.18 -45.89 15.51
C SER A 144 16.76 -46.17 16.00
N ASN A 145 16.55 -47.29 16.69
CA ASN A 145 15.28 -47.67 17.32
C ASN A 145 14.04 -47.57 16.42
N GLY A 146 14.13 -48.02 15.17
CA GLY A 146 13.00 -48.02 14.22
C GLY A 146 12.72 -46.67 13.55
N TRP A 147 13.46 -45.62 13.90
CA TRP A 147 13.42 -44.32 13.22
C TRP A 147 14.40 -44.30 12.05
N ARG A 148 13.96 -43.73 10.91
CA ARG A 148 14.84 -43.51 9.75
C ARG A 148 15.91 -42.46 10.11
N ALA A 149 17.07 -42.57 9.46
CA ALA A 149 18.10 -41.53 9.57
C ALA A 149 17.51 -40.18 9.16
N TYR A 150 17.83 -39.14 9.92
CA TYR A 150 17.36 -37.79 9.64
C TYR A 150 18.45 -36.78 9.94
N TRP A 151 18.33 -35.60 9.34
CA TRP A 151 19.20 -34.48 9.61
C TRP A 151 18.63 -33.70 10.79
N ASP A 152 19.45 -33.49 11.82
CA ASP A 152 19.17 -32.59 12.93
C ASP A 152 19.22 -31.17 12.39
N TRP A 153 18.12 -30.45 12.58
CA TRP A 153 18.00 -29.05 12.24
C TRP A 153 17.85 -28.29 13.54
N ASN A 154 18.28 -27.04 13.60
CA ASN A 154 17.97 -26.21 14.76
C ASN A 154 16.43 -26.18 14.93
N ASP A 155 15.92 -26.77 16.02
CA ASP A 155 14.47 -26.89 16.27
C ASP A 155 13.74 -25.54 16.21
N ASN A 156 14.49 -24.45 16.42
CA ASN A 156 14.01 -23.10 16.20
C ASN A 156 14.72 -22.43 15.00
N PRO A 157 14.04 -22.30 13.83
CA PRO A 157 14.62 -21.64 12.65
C PRO A 157 15.03 -20.18 12.92
N ARG A 158 14.44 -19.50 13.92
CA ARG A 158 14.81 -18.12 14.30
C ARG A 158 16.22 -18.01 14.89
N LYS A 159 16.81 -19.13 15.34
CA LYS A 159 18.15 -19.16 15.92
C LYS A 159 19.25 -19.47 14.89
N SER A 160 18.86 -19.75 13.64
CA SER A 160 19.76 -19.96 12.51
C SER A 160 20.55 -18.68 12.20
N GLU A 161 21.84 -18.81 11.89
CA GLU A 161 22.62 -17.66 11.37
C GLU A 161 22.06 -17.19 10.02
N ALA A 162 21.71 -18.12 9.12
CA ALA A 162 21.10 -17.80 7.84
C ALA A 162 19.75 -17.08 7.98
N ALA A 163 18.94 -17.41 9.00
CA ALA A 163 17.71 -16.68 9.28
C ALA A 163 17.97 -15.26 9.81
N ARG A 164 19.07 -15.05 10.56
CA ARG A 164 19.48 -13.70 11.02
C ARG A 164 20.00 -12.85 9.86
N ASP A 165 20.79 -13.42 8.96
CA ASP A 165 21.25 -12.71 7.76
C ASP A 165 20.07 -12.32 6.87
N ALA A 166 19.12 -13.24 6.67
CA ALA A 166 17.86 -12.95 5.99
C ALA A 166 17.04 -11.86 6.70
N ALA A 167 17.04 -11.84 8.04
CA ALA A 167 16.37 -10.81 8.84
C ALA A 167 17.02 -9.43 8.66
N MET A 168 18.35 -9.33 8.66
CA MET A 168 19.06 -8.07 8.42
C MET A 168 18.77 -7.51 7.02
N MET A 169 18.73 -8.39 6.02
CA MET A 169 18.34 -8.00 4.67
C MET A 169 16.87 -7.55 4.60
N ALA A 170 15.97 -8.33 5.20
CA ALA A 170 14.54 -8.01 5.28
C ALA A 170 14.29 -6.66 5.94
N ASP A 171 15.06 -6.32 6.98
CA ASP A 171 14.96 -5.02 7.65
C ASP A 171 15.40 -3.87 6.75
N SER A 172 16.52 -4.02 6.04
CA SER A 172 16.98 -3.04 5.05
C SER A 172 15.93 -2.85 3.95
N MET A 173 15.30 -3.92 3.45
CA MET A 173 14.24 -3.82 2.45
C MET A 173 13.02 -3.08 3.00
N ALA A 174 12.61 -3.39 4.23
CA ALA A 174 11.48 -2.73 4.88
C ALA A 174 11.72 -1.23 5.10
N GLN A 175 12.97 -0.83 5.40
CA GLN A 175 13.35 0.56 5.50
C GLN A 175 13.15 1.29 4.17
N HIS A 176 13.72 0.77 3.09
CA HIS A 176 13.62 1.40 1.76
C HIS A 176 12.16 1.50 1.31
N ALA A 177 11.40 0.41 1.46
CA ALA A 177 9.98 0.40 1.12
C ALA A 177 9.16 1.41 1.97
N ALA A 178 9.52 1.63 3.23
CA ALA A 178 8.87 2.62 4.08
C ALA A 178 9.24 4.06 3.70
N GLU A 179 10.48 4.30 3.27
CA GLU A 179 10.93 5.60 2.76
C GLU A 179 10.22 5.93 1.44
N ASP A 180 10.17 4.97 0.49
CA ASP A 180 9.45 5.11 -0.77
C ASP A 180 7.95 5.40 -0.57
N GLU A 181 7.31 4.67 0.34
CA GLU A 181 5.90 4.89 0.69
C GLU A 181 5.69 6.27 1.35
N ARG A 182 6.61 6.70 2.22
CA ARG A 182 6.52 8.02 2.87
C ARG A 182 6.65 9.16 1.86
N ASP A 183 7.59 9.02 0.93
CA ASP A 183 7.79 9.97 -0.16
C ASP A 183 6.56 10.03 -1.07
N TRP A 184 5.99 8.87 -1.40
CA TRP A 184 4.74 8.76 -2.15
C TRP A 184 3.59 9.45 -1.42
N GLN A 185 3.39 9.19 -0.12
CA GLN A 185 2.31 9.80 0.67
C GLN A 185 2.49 11.32 0.81
N THR A 186 3.73 11.80 0.97
CA THR A 186 4.03 13.24 1.00
C THR A 186 3.61 13.91 -0.32
N ALA A 187 3.98 13.30 -1.46
CA ALA A 187 3.59 13.81 -2.77
C ALA A 187 2.07 13.78 -2.97
N TRP A 188 1.41 12.70 -2.55
CA TRP A 188 -0.05 12.57 -2.60
C TRP A 188 -0.76 13.63 -1.75
N GLN A 189 -0.30 13.86 -0.51
CA GLN A 189 -0.85 14.89 0.37
C GLN A 189 -0.68 16.31 -0.22
N ALA A 190 0.47 16.59 -0.83
CA ALA A 190 0.68 17.86 -1.55
C ALA A 190 -0.30 18.00 -2.73
N GLY A 191 -0.58 16.91 -3.45
CA GLY A 191 -1.60 16.86 -4.49
C GLY A 191 -3.01 17.17 -3.97
N SER A 192 -3.39 16.55 -2.85
CA SER A 192 -4.67 16.79 -2.18
C SER A 192 -4.80 18.26 -1.74
N ARG A 193 -3.75 18.84 -1.17
CA ARG A 193 -3.71 20.27 -0.84
C ARG A 193 -3.86 21.15 -2.08
N ALA A 194 -3.21 20.79 -3.20
CA ALA A 194 -3.36 21.52 -4.45
C ALA A 194 -4.80 21.49 -4.99
N ALA A 195 -5.54 20.39 -4.80
CA ALA A 195 -6.96 20.32 -5.13
C ALA A 195 -7.81 21.26 -4.26
N ASP A 196 -7.55 21.32 -2.94
CA ASP A 196 -8.22 22.27 -2.04
C ASP A 196 -7.98 23.73 -2.45
N LEU A 197 -6.77 24.06 -2.90
CA LEU A 197 -6.44 25.39 -3.42
C LEU A 197 -7.20 25.70 -4.72
N ASP A 198 -7.38 24.73 -5.62
CA ASP A 198 -8.18 24.89 -6.84
C ASP A 198 -9.68 25.14 -6.52
N LEU A 199 -10.21 24.53 -5.46
CA LEU A 199 -11.56 24.81 -4.95
C LEU A 199 -11.68 26.24 -4.42
N GLN A 200 -10.73 26.69 -3.59
CA GLN A 200 -10.70 28.06 -3.08
C GLN A 200 -10.57 29.09 -4.22
N ILE A 201 -9.75 28.82 -5.24
CA ILE A 201 -9.68 29.67 -6.44
C ILE A 201 -11.05 29.76 -7.13
N THR A 202 -11.78 28.65 -7.18
CA THR A 202 -13.13 28.60 -7.77
C THR A 202 -14.13 29.42 -6.94
N GLU A 203 -14.06 29.34 -5.62
CA GLU A 203 -14.86 30.18 -4.71
C GLU A 203 -14.58 31.67 -4.92
N GLN A 204 -13.31 32.08 -4.96
CA GLN A 204 -12.91 33.46 -5.23
C GLN A 204 -13.43 33.96 -6.60
N ARG A 205 -13.42 33.09 -7.63
CA ARG A 205 -14.01 33.42 -8.94
C ARG A 205 -15.52 33.62 -8.85
N ASN A 206 -16.22 32.84 -8.03
CA ASN A 206 -17.65 33.01 -7.81
C ASN A 206 -17.94 34.32 -7.06
N GLU A 207 -17.15 34.67 -6.04
CA GLU A 207 -17.27 35.96 -5.35
C GLU A 207 -17.10 37.16 -6.29
N ILE A 208 -16.16 37.08 -7.24
CA ILE A 208 -15.99 38.10 -8.28
C ILE A 208 -17.26 38.18 -9.14
N ARG A 209 -17.81 37.04 -9.60
CA ARG A 209 -19.05 37.01 -10.39
C ARG A 209 -20.23 37.61 -9.64
N ASP A 210 -20.35 37.34 -8.35
CA ASP A 210 -21.40 37.87 -7.50
C ASP A 210 -21.25 39.38 -7.31
N ALA A 211 -20.03 39.86 -7.07
CA ALA A 211 -19.73 41.30 -6.98
C ALA A 211 -20.08 42.04 -8.29
N LEU A 212 -19.74 41.45 -9.44
CA LEU A 212 -20.08 42.00 -10.75
C LEU A 212 -21.59 41.94 -11.04
N THR A 213 -22.29 40.92 -10.54
CA THR A 213 -23.75 40.81 -10.63
C THR A 213 -24.44 41.85 -9.75
N ALA A 214 -23.97 42.04 -8.52
CA ALA A 214 -24.42 43.09 -7.62
C ALA A 214 -24.24 44.48 -8.26
N ARG A 215 -23.11 44.73 -8.93
CA ARG A 215 -22.89 45.98 -9.69
C ARG A 215 -23.98 46.23 -10.73
N LYS A 216 -24.34 45.20 -11.51
CA LYS A 216 -25.41 45.29 -12.52
C LYS A 216 -26.76 45.57 -11.87
N GLY A 217 -27.04 44.92 -10.73
CA GLY A 217 -28.26 45.14 -9.94
C GLY A 217 -28.38 46.58 -9.43
N ILE A 218 -27.31 47.10 -8.80
CA ILE A 218 -27.25 48.48 -8.30
C ILE A 218 -27.46 49.46 -9.45
N ARG A 219 -26.78 49.28 -10.57
CA ARG A 219 -26.94 50.12 -11.77
C ARG A 219 -28.41 50.20 -12.19
N LYS A 220 -29.07 49.04 -12.31
CA LYS A 220 -30.47 48.92 -12.73
C LYS A 220 -31.40 49.64 -11.74
N SER A 221 -31.18 49.49 -10.44
CA SER A 221 -31.97 50.15 -9.40
C SER A 221 -31.82 51.67 -9.46
N LEU A 222 -30.59 52.19 -9.51
CA LEU A 222 -30.34 53.63 -9.59
C LEU A 222 -31.00 54.26 -10.82
N THR A 223 -30.84 53.63 -12.00
CA THR A 223 -31.48 54.10 -13.24
C THR A 223 -33.02 54.08 -13.12
N ARG A 224 -33.60 53.06 -12.48
CA ARG A 224 -35.06 52.97 -12.27
C ARG A 224 -35.62 54.11 -11.41
N PHE A 225 -34.85 54.58 -10.44
CA PHE A 225 -35.25 55.68 -9.55
C PHE A 225 -34.77 57.06 -10.05
N GLY A 226 -34.25 57.16 -11.27
CA GLY A 226 -33.80 58.44 -11.84
C GLY A 226 -32.51 58.99 -11.20
N VAL A 227 -31.76 58.15 -10.46
CA VAL A 227 -30.50 58.57 -9.85
C VAL A 227 -29.39 58.57 -10.91
N PRO A 228 -28.64 59.68 -11.08
CA PRO A 228 -27.55 59.78 -12.05
C PRO A 228 -26.41 58.78 -11.78
N LEU A 229 -25.89 58.14 -12.84
CA LEU A 229 -24.77 57.17 -12.77
C LEU A 229 -23.39 57.85 -12.69
N ASP A 230 -23.33 59.13 -12.42
CA ASP A 230 -22.13 59.89 -12.09
C ASP A 230 -22.15 60.44 -10.66
N GLY A 231 -23.23 60.18 -9.92
CA GLY A 231 -23.44 60.58 -8.54
C GLY A 231 -22.60 59.81 -7.51
N ASP A 232 -22.57 60.35 -6.30
CA ASP A 232 -21.71 59.88 -5.22
C ASP A 232 -22.02 58.43 -4.78
N GLU A 233 -23.30 58.05 -4.79
CA GLU A 233 -23.74 56.68 -4.46
C GLU A 233 -23.20 55.63 -5.45
N TRP A 234 -23.26 55.92 -6.75
CA TRP A 234 -22.74 55.03 -7.78
C TRP A 234 -21.21 54.90 -7.69
N ARG A 235 -20.50 56.01 -7.44
CA ARG A 235 -19.05 55.99 -7.25
C ARG A 235 -18.65 55.15 -6.03
N LYS A 236 -19.34 55.31 -4.89
CA LYS A 236 -19.11 54.50 -3.68
C LYS A 236 -19.35 53.01 -3.94
N ALA A 237 -20.46 52.65 -4.60
CA ALA A 237 -20.73 51.26 -4.96
C ALA A 237 -19.66 50.68 -5.89
N CYS A 238 -19.23 51.45 -6.90
CA CYS A 238 -18.17 51.03 -7.81
C CYS A 238 -16.82 50.88 -7.12
N GLY A 239 -16.47 51.80 -6.20
CA GLY A 239 -15.26 51.70 -5.37
C GLY A 239 -15.24 50.42 -4.54
N PHE A 240 -16.32 50.15 -3.79
CA PHE A 240 -16.43 48.93 -2.99
C PHE A 240 -16.30 47.65 -3.82
N ILE A 241 -16.99 47.58 -4.97
CA ILE A 241 -16.93 46.41 -5.85
C ILE A 241 -15.53 46.26 -6.46
N HIS A 242 -14.90 47.37 -6.83
CA HIS A 242 -13.54 47.36 -7.34
C HIS A 242 -12.54 46.85 -6.31
N ASP A 243 -12.63 47.31 -5.05
CA ASP A 243 -11.78 46.85 -3.95
C ASP A 243 -12.02 45.37 -3.65
N LYS A 244 -13.27 44.91 -3.63
CA LYS A 244 -13.60 43.49 -3.48
C LYS A 244 -12.99 42.64 -4.61
N VAL A 245 -13.17 43.04 -5.87
CA VAL A 245 -12.62 42.31 -7.02
C VAL A 245 -11.09 42.28 -6.96
N ARG A 246 -10.45 43.41 -6.60
CA ARG A 246 -8.99 43.48 -6.43
C ARG A 246 -8.50 42.52 -5.35
N ALA A 247 -9.18 42.46 -4.19
CA ALA A 247 -8.84 41.54 -3.12
C ALA A 247 -8.95 40.08 -3.57
N CYS A 248 -10.05 39.68 -4.22
CA CYS A 248 -10.22 38.33 -4.74
C CYS A 248 -9.15 37.97 -5.79
N LEU A 249 -8.77 38.90 -6.67
CA LEU A 249 -7.71 38.67 -7.65
C LEU A 249 -6.34 38.49 -7.00
N SER A 250 -6.03 39.24 -5.94
CA SER A 250 -4.81 39.05 -5.14
C SER A 250 -4.81 37.65 -4.51
N ASN A 251 -5.91 37.27 -3.85
CA ASN A 251 -6.02 35.95 -3.23
C ASN A 251 -5.86 34.83 -4.27
N ILE A 252 -6.46 34.95 -5.46
CA ILE A 252 -6.28 33.98 -6.55
C ILE A 252 -4.82 33.89 -6.98
N HIS A 253 -4.09 35.01 -6.99
CA HIS A 253 -2.66 34.99 -7.31
C HIS A 253 -1.87 34.23 -6.25
N ASP A 254 -2.09 34.53 -4.97
CA ASP A 254 -1.40 33.88 -3.85
C ASP A 254 -1.69 32.38 -3.81
N LEU A 255 -2.96 31.98 -3.97
CA LEU A 255 -3.36 30.56 -4.03
C LEU A 255 -2.74 29.82 -5.21
N ARG A 256 -2.56 30.49 -6.36
CA ARG A 256 -1.89 29.89 -7.52
C ARG A 256 -0.41 29.70 -7.26
N ASN A 257 0.25 30.69 -6.65
CA ASN A 257 1.66 30.59 -6.30
C ASN A 257 1.88 29.44 -5.32
N GLU A 258 1.08 29.34 -4.24
CA GLU A 258 1.16 28.22 -3.28
C GLU A 258 0.97 26.86 -3.97
N ARG A 259 -0.03 26.75 -4.86
CA ARG A 259 -0.28 25.52 -5.60
C ARG A 259 0.87 25.15 -6.54
N ASP A 260 1.44 26.13 -7.23
CA ASP A 260 2.53 25.91 -8.16
C ASP A 260 3.83 25.57 -7.39
N GLU A 261 4.08 26.18 -6.23
CA GLU A 261 5.18 25.82 -5.30
C GLU A 261 5.06 24.38 -4.79
N LEU A 262 3.85 23.93 -4.46
CA LEU A 262 3.61 22.52 -4.09
C LEU A 262 4.02 21.58 -5.22
N ALA A 263 3.58 21.87 -6.45
CA ALA A 263 3.92 21.04 -7.61
C ALA A 263 5.43 21.04 -7.92
N ASP A 264 6.08 22.20 -7.83
CA ASP A 264 7.51 22.36 -8.09
C ASP A 264 8.40 21.67 -7.05
N SER A 265 7.89 21.47 -5.82
CA SER A 265 8.60 20.76 -4.75
C SER A 265 8.65 19.24 -4.92
N ILE A 266 7.80 18.67 -5.78
CA ILE A 266 7.69 17.22 -5.94
C ILE A 266 8.69 16.68 -6.98
N PRO A 267 9.52 15.68 -6.64
CA PRO A 267 10.37 15.00 -7.60
C PRO A 267 9.57 14.42 -8.77
N SER A 268 10.11 14.49 -9.99
CA SER A 268 9.39 14.04 -11.19
C SER A 268 8.94 12.57 -11.13
N ALA A 269 9.69 11.71 -10.43
CA ALA A 269 9.35 10.30 -10.22
C ALA A 269 8.05 10.11 -9.40
N LEU A 270 7.70 11.07 -8.53
CA LEU A 270 6.53 11.02 -7.65
C LEU A 270 5.35 11.83 -8.18
N MET A 271 5.46 12.35 -9.40
CA MET A 271 4.41 13.20 -9.98
C MET A 271 3.12 12.43 -10.29
N VAL A 272 3.20 11.10 -10.41
CA VAL A 272 2.00 10.25 -10.46
C VAL A 272 1.23 10.36 -9.14
N ALA A 273 1.89 10.21 -8.00
CA ALA A 273 1.28 10.30 -6.67
C ALA A 273 0.63 11.66 -6.42
N PHE A 274 1.34 12.76 -6.78
CA PHE A 274 0.79 14.11 -6.68
C PHE A 274 -0.47 14.29 -7.54
N ASN A 275 -0.46 13.81 -8.78
CA ASN A 275 -1.62 13.92 -9.65
C ASN A 275 -2.79 13.06 -9.17
N GLU A 276 -2.53 11.89 -8.58
CA GLU A 276 -3.56 11.06 -7.93
C GLU A 276 -4.17 11.76 -6.72
N GLY A 277 -3.37 12.39 -5.86
CA GLY A 277 -3.89 13.14 -4.72
C GLY A 277 -4.73 14.35 -5.12
N ARG A 278 -4.44 14.94 -6.28
CA ARG A 278 -5.19 16.08 -6.83
C ARG A 278 -6.51 15.67 -7.52
N GLY A 279 -6.64 14.40 -7.91
CA GLY A 279 -7.68 13.86 -8.81
C GLY A 279 -8.89 13.27 -8.11
#